data_AF-A0A0N4WAT8-F1
#
_entry.id   AF-A0A0N4WAT8-F1
#
_cell.length_a   1.000
_cell.length_b   1.000
_cell.length_c   1.000
_cell.angle_alpha   90.00
_cell.angle_beta   90.00
_cell.angle_gamma   90.00
#
_symmetry.space_group_name_H-M   'P 1'
#
loop_
_entity.id
_entity.type
_entity.pdbx_description
1 polymer ?
#
loop_
_entity_poly.entity_id
_entity_poly.type
_entity_poly.pdbx_seq_one_letter_code
_entity_poly.pdbx_strand_id
1 'polypeptide(L)'
;MEDEVRSAKKEKVHRHTSEEAKAKSGLSFVKKAPFRQKAERMVDQLLVYGAVSFFRYACNLTLGYADLKWRRIGRKFVHTSGLVIIVICLALVIIAYSLDLNHALKEEIRVFILLASSMTSQIYISSGIVGNELFPTPVRTLGYSFLQLWNRVGVVLSPFVFYSMDLWIALPYCIMSVFCLIDALAFECLLPETKGKHLIEHMPKREERLLGGSNLTPAFFSLSSKTL
;
A
#
# COMPACT_ATOMS: atom_id res chain seq x y z
N MET A 1 -12.14 18.04 -81.09
CA MET A 1 -11.58 16.71 -80.76
C MET A 1 -10.46 16.81 -79.72
N GLU A 2 -9.49 17.72 -79.86
CA GLU A 2 -8.41 17.88 -78.86
C GLU A 2 -8.88 18.39 -77.48
N ASP A 3 -9.87 19.29 -77.44
CA ASP A 3 -10.40 19.83 -76.17
C ASP A 3 -11.16 18.79 -75.35
N GLU A 4 -11.86 17.88 -76.03
CA GLU A 4 -12.63 16.80 -75.41
C GLU A 4 -11.70 15.73 -74.81
N VAL A 5 -10.62 15.39 -75.53
CA VAL A 5 -9.56 14.50 -75.04
C VAL A 5 -8.83 15.13 -73.85
N ARG A 6 -8.60 16.46 -73.87
CA ARG A 6 -7.97 17.19 -72.76
C ARG A 6 -8.88 17.25 -71.52
N SER A 7 -10.19 17.40 -71.71
CA SER A 7 -11.18 17.39 -70.64
C SER A 7 -11.28 16.01 -69.98
N ALA A 8 -11.39 14.94 -70.79
CA ALA A 8 -11.43 13.56 -70.29
C ALA A 8 -10.15 13.17 -69.54
N LYS A 9 -8.97 13.65 -69.99
CA LYS A 9 -7.69 13.40 -69.31
C LYS A 9 -7.60 14.13 -67.96
N LYS A 10 -8.09 15.37 -67.86
CA LYS A 10 -8.14 16.12 -66.58
C LYS A 10 -9.07 15.47 -65.58
N GLU A 11 -10.24 15.01 -66.03
CA GLU A 11 -11.20 14.34 -65.17
C GLU A 11 -10.66 13.01 -64.61
N LYS A 12 -9.98 12.22 -65.45
CA LYS A 12 -9.33 10.97 -65.03
C LYS A 12 -8.23 11.20 -63.98
N VAL A 13 -7.41 12.24 -64.19
CA VAL A 13 -6.37 12.63 -63.21
C VAL A 13 -7.02 13.05 -61.90
N HIS A 14 -8.07 13.89 -61.94
CA HIS A 14 -8.71 14.38 -60.73
C HIS A 14 -9.40 13.28 -59.92
N ARG A 15 -10.02 12.29 -60.58
CA ARG A 15 -10.58 11.10 -59.91
C ARG A 15 -9.47 10.28 -59.23
N HIS A 16 -8.34 10.05 -59.91
CA HIS A 16 -7.23 9.28 -59.37
C HIS A 16 -6.62 9.95 -58.12
N THR A 17 -6.43 11.27 -58.15
CA THR A 17 -5.91 12.02 -56.98
C THR A 17 -6.91 12.02 -55.81
N SER A 18 -8.22 12.03 -56.10
CA SER A 18 -9.28 11.98 -55.08
C SER A 18 -9.37 10.60 -54.41
N GLU A 19 -9.24 9.52 -55.18
CA GLU A 19 -9.20 8.15 -54.65
C GLU A 19 -7.94 7.89 -53.81
N GLU A 20 -6.77 8.37 -54.26
CA GLU A 20 -5.54 8.29 -53.46
C GLU A 20 -5.62 9.09 -52.16
N ALA A 21 -6.26 10.27 -52.18
CA ALA A 21 -6.47 11.07 -50.97
C ALA A 21 -7.43 10.38 -49.98
N LYS A 22 -8.50 9.75 -50.47
CA LYS A 22 -9.42 8.94 -49.66
C LYS A 22 -8.76 7.67 -49.11
N ALA A 23 -7.90 7.01 -49.90
CA ALA A 23 -7.16 5.84 -49.46
C ALA A 23 -6.13 6.20 -48.37
N LYS A 24 -5.40 7.32 -48.53
CA LYS A 24 -4.46 7.81 -47.51
C LYS A 24 -5.17 8.25 -46.23
N SER A 25 -6.34 8.91 -46.33
CA SER A 25 -7.12 9.31 -45.16
C SER A 25 -7.68 8.09 -44.42
N GLY A 26 -8.25 7.11 -45.13
CA GLY A 26 -8.73 5.85 -44.56
C GLY A 26 -7.61 5.04 -43.91
N LEU A 27 -6.44 4.94 -44.53
CA LEU A 27 -5.28 4.23 -43.96
C LEU A 27 -4.71 4.95 -42.73
N SER A 28 -4.70 6.28 -42.72
CA SER A 28 -4.29 7.08 -41.55
C SER A 28 -5.29 6.96 -40.39
N PHE A 29 -6.58 6.83 -40.68
CA PHE A 29 -7.65 6.64 -39.71
C PHE A 29 -7.60 5.24 -39.09
N VAL A 30 -7.42 4.20 -39.93
CA VAL A 30 -7.28 2.80 -39.50
C VAL A 30 -6.01 2.59 -38.68
N LYS A 31 -4.87 3.23 -39.01
CA LYS A 31 -3.65 3.16 -38.18
C LYS A 31 -3.77 3.95 -36.88
N LYS A 32 -4.52 5.06 -36.85
CA LYS A 32 -4.75 5.84 -35.62
C LYS A 32 -5.77 5.19 -34.69
N ALA A 33 -6.73 4.41 -35.20
CA ALA A 33 -7.75 3.74 -34.39
C ALA A 33 -7.20 2.84 -33.26
N PRO A 34 -6.25 1.91 -33.49
CA PRO A 34 -5.70 1.07 -32.42
C PRO A 34 -4.84 1.87 -31.44
N PHE A 35 -4.15 2.92 -31.90
CA PHE A 35 -3.38 3.80 -31.03
C PHE A 35 -4.27 4.66 -30.13
N ARG A 36 -5.33 5.25 -30.70
CA ARG A 36 -6.32 6.05 -29.97
C ARG A 36 -7.10 5.20 -28.97
N GLN A 37 -7.48 3.98 -29.34
CA GLN A 37 -8.17 3.04 -28.44
C GLN A 37 -7.24 2.53 -27.32
N LYS A 38 -5.93 2.38 -27.59
CA LYS A 38 -4.95 2.06 -26.56
C LYS A 38 -4.72 3.26 -25.63
N ALA A 39 -4.66 4.47 -26.18
CA ALA A 39 -4.54 5.71 -25.40
C ALA A 39 -5.77 5.95 -24.52
N GLU A 40 -7.00 5.76 -25.02
CA GLU A 40 -8.24 5.87 -24.23
C GLU A 40 -8.26 4.82 -23.11
N ARG A 41 -7.89 3.56 -23.39
CA ARG A 41 -7.74 2.53 -22.33
C ARG A 41 -6.68 2.88 -21.28
N MET A 42 -5.57 3.50 -21.70
CA MET A 42 -4.54 3.96 -20.78
C MET A 42 -5.03 5.14 -19.94
N VAL A 43 -5.77 6.08 -20.54
CA VAL A 43 -6.38 7.22 -19.84
C VAL A 43 -7.41 6.73 -18.84
N ASP A 44 -8.32 5.83 -19.23
CA ASP A 44 -9.32 5.24 -18.33
C ASP A 44 -8.65 4.48 -17.18
N GLN A 45 -7.60 3.69 -17.47
CA GLN A 45 -6.80 3.08 -16.41
C GLN A 45 -6.20 4.13 -15.49
N LEU A 46 -5.53 5.15 -16.03
CA LEU A 46 -4.89 6.21 -15.25
C LEU A 46 -5.90 6.98 -14.39
N LEU A 47 -7.10 7.22 -14.92
CA LEU A 47 -8.19 7.91 -14.24
C LEU A 47 -8.73 7.05 -13.09
N VAL A 48 -8.91 5.74 -13.31
CA VAL A 48 -9.28 4.79 -12.26
C VAL A 48 -8.17 4.68 -11.21
N TYR A 49 -6.90 4.52 -11.60
CA TYR A 49 -5.76 4.47 -10.67
C TYR A 49 -5.62 5.78 -9.86
N GLY A 50 -5.87 6.93 -10.50
CA GLY A 50 -5.83 8.26 -9.88
C GLY A 50 -6.99 8.47 -8.91
N ALA A 51 -8.22 8.15 -9.31
CA ALA A 51 -9.41 8.27 -8.48
C ALA A 51 -9.33 7.36 -7.24
N VAL A 52 -8.86 6.13 -7.41
CA VAL A 52 -8.60 5.21 -6.30
C VAL A 52 -7.50 5.73 -5.38
N SER A 53 -6.42 6.30 -5.93
CA SER A 53 -5.35 6.89 -5.12
C SER A 53 -5.85 8.09 -4.31
N PHE A 54 -6.72 8.91 -4.90
CA PHE A 54 -7.39 10.01 -4.22
C PHE A 54 -8.31 9.51 -3.11
N PHE A 55 -9.10 8.46 -3.38
CA PHE A 55 -9.95 7.81 -2.38
C PHE A 55 -9.14 7.26 -1.20
N ARG A 56 -8.00 6.62 -1.46
CA ARG A 56 -7.04 6.22 -0.42
C ARG A 56 -6.61 7.40 0.46
N TYR A 57 -6.19 8.51 -0.15
CA TYR A 57 -5.77 9.69 0.60
C TYR A 57 -6.94 10.28 1.40
N ALA A 58 -8.14 10.32 0.83
CA ALA A 58 -9.34 10.78 1.52
C ALA A 58 -9.67 9.91 2.73
N CYS A 59 -9.75 8.57 2.58
CA CYS A 59 -9.98 7.64 3.69
C CYS A 59 -8.93 7.79 4.79
N ASN A 60 -7.66 7.90 4.42
CA ASN A 60 -6.55 8.09 5.34
C ASN A 60 -6.63 9.42 6.10
N LEU A 61 -7.06 10.49 5.43
CA LEU A 61 -7.23 11.80 6.05
C LEU A 61 -8.45 11.81 6.99
N THR A 62 -9.55 11.16 6.61
CA THR A 62 -10.75 11.06 7.44
C THR A 62 -10.51 10.22 8.69
N LEU A 63 -9.81 9.09 8.58
CA LEU A 63 -9.46 8.24 9.72
C LEU A 63 -8.44 8.94 10.63
N GLY A 64 -7.41 9.58 10.06
CA GLY A 64 -6.47 10.39 10.84
C GLY A 64 -7.15 11.56 11.56
N TYR A 65 -8.11 12.24 10.92
CA TYR A 65 -8.90 13.29 11.56
C TYR A 65 -9.82 12.73 12.66
N ALA A 66 -10.45 11.57 12.45
CA ALA A 66 -11.28 10.91 13.45
C ALA A 66 -10.46 10.49 14.68
N ASP A 67 -9.24 9.99 14.47
CA ASP A 67 -8.30 9.66 15.54
C ASP A 67 -7.91 10.90 16.39
N LEU A 68 -7.66 12.04 15.74
CA LEU A 68 -7.35 13.30 16.42
C LEU A 68 -8.56 13.88 17.19
N LYS A 69 -9.76 13.76 16.61
CA LYS A 69 -10.99 14.35 17.19
C LYS A 69 -11.49 13.58 18.41
N TRP A 70 -11.37 12.25 18.42
CA TRP A 70 -11.84 11.42 19.53
C TRP A 70 -10.72 10.98 20.47
N ARG A 71 -10.51 11.78 21.52
CA ARG A 71 -9.53 11.50 22.59
C ARG A 71 -9.79 10.17 23.35
N ARG A 72 -11.00 9.59 23.25
CA ARG A 72 -11.38 8.32 23.89
C ARG A 72 -10.95 7.05 23.14
N ILE A 73 -10.50 7.15 21.89
CA ILE A 73 -10.08 5.97 21.12
C ILE A 73 -8.62 5.64 21.47
N GLY A 74 -8.35 4.57 22.22
CA GLY A 74 -7.00 4.12 22.59
C GLY A 74 -6.10 3.88 21.38
N ARG A 75 -4.78 4.08 21.51
CA ARG A 75 -3.81 3.86 20.42
C ARG A 75 -3.81 2.39 19.97
N LYS A 76 -3.98 1.46 20.92
CA LYS A 76 -4.14 0.03 20.63
C LYS A 76 -5.40 -0.27 19.82
N PHE A 77 -6.52 0.36 20.15
CA PHE A 77 -7.75 0.16 19.39
C PHE A 77 -7.61 0.62 17.92
N VAL A 78 -6.94 1.74 17.64
CA VAL A 78 -6.71 2.21 16.27
C VAL A 78 -5.81 1.26 15.49
N HIS A 79 -4.73 0.79 16.12
CA HIS A 79 -3.81 -0.16 15.49
C HIS A 79 -4.49 -1.50 15.21
N THR A 80 -5.15 -2.09 16.21
CA THR A 80 -5.81 -3.38 16.11
C THR A 80 -7.00 -3.32 15.13
N SER A 81 -7.83 -2.28 15.16
CA SER A 81 -8.94 -2.15 14.21
C SER A 81 -8.46 -1.98 12.76
N GLY A 82 -7.40 -1.21 12.53
CA GLY A 82 -6.77 -1.09 11.21
C GLY A 82 -6.24 -2.42 10.69
N LEU A 83 -5.57 -3.21 11.55
CA LEU A 83 -5.04 -4.53 11.18
C LEU A 83 -6.15 -5.52 10.85
N VAL A 84 -7.24 -5.53 11.63
CA VAL A 84 -8.39 -6.40 11.38
C VAL A 84 -9.00 -6.09 10.01
N ILE A 85 -9.14 -4.81 9.65
CA ILE A 85 -9.63 -4.42 8.32
C ILE A 85 -8.69 -4.94 7.22
N ILE A 86 -7.37 -4.82 7.39
CA ILE A 86 -6.39 -5.38 6.44
C ILE A 86 -6.57 -6.89 6.27
N VAL A 87 -6.64 -7.63 7.37
CA VAL A 87 -6.78 -9.09 7.35
C VAL A 87 -8.09 -9.50 6.65
N ILE A 88 -9.20 -8.80 6.91
CA ILE A 88 -10.48 -9.05 6.24
C ILE A 88 -10.35 -8.80 4.73
N CYS A 89 -9.76 -7.67 4.32
CA CYS A 89 -9.54 -7.37 2.90
C CYS A 89 -8.68 -8.45 2.22
N LEU A 90 -7.59 -8.88 2.85
CA LEU A 90 -6.72 -9.92 2.30
C LEU A 90 -7.41 -11.29 2.26
N ALA A 91 -8.22 -11.63 3.27
CA ALA A 91 -9.00 -12.87 3.29
C ALA A 91 -10.00 -12.91 2.13
N LEU A 92 -10.71 -11.81 1.85
CA LEU A 92 -11.62 -11.70 0.70
C LEU A 92 -10.88 -11.88 -0.64
N VAL A 93 -9.67 -11.32 -0.76
CA VAL A 93 -8.81 -11.52 -1.93
C VAL A 93 -8.42 -12.99 -2.07
N ILE A 94 -7.98 -13.65 -1.00
CA ILE A 94 -7.61 -15.07 -1.00
C ILE A 94 -8.80 -15.95 -1.41
N ILE A 95 -10.01 -15.66 -0.90
CA ILE A 95 -11.23 -16.38 -1.24
C ILE A 95 -11.57 -16.20 -2.73
N ALA A 96 -11.49 -14.98 -3.24
CA ALA A 96 -11.75 -14.70 -4.66
C ALA A 96 -10.78 -15.48 -5.57
N TYR A 97 -9.50 -15.56 -5.18
CA TYR A 97 -8.50 -16.37 -5.87
C TYR A 97 -8.69 -17.88 -5.73
N SER A 98 -9.16 -18.36 -4.58
CA SER A 98 -9.38 -19.79 -4.34
C SER A 98 -10.60 -20.36 -5.06
N LEU A 99 -11.59 -19.52 -5.38
CA LEU A 99 -12.80 -19.91 -6.10
C LEU A 99 -12.71 -19.66 -7.62
N ASP A 100 -11.55 -19.22 -8.13
CA ASP A 100 -11.35 -18.82 -9.54
C ASP A 100 -12.30 -17.71 -10.05
N LEU A 101 -12.89 -16.91 -9.15
CA LEU A 101 -13.74 -15.74 -9.48
C LEU A 101 -12.92 -14.51 -9.92
N ASN A 102 -11.62 -14.68 -10.11
CA ASN A 102 -10.63 -13.62 -10.40
C ASN A 102 -10.98 -12.76 -11.61
N HIS A 103 -11.56 -13.38 -12.64
CA HIS A 103 -11.93 -12.69 -13.87
C HIS A 103 -13.21 -11.85 -13.71
N ALA A 104 -14.16 -12.33 -12.91
CA ALA A 104 -15.43 -11.64 -12.67
C ALA A 104 -15.29 -10.52 -11.64
N LEU A 105 -14.49 -10.72 -10.59
CA LEU A 105 -14.34 -9.80 -9.45
C LEU A 105 -13.05 -8.98 -9.49
N LYS A 106 -12.47 -8.77 -10.68
CA LYS A 106 -11.16 -8.11 -10.83
C LYS A 106 -11.11 -6.70 -10.24
N GLU A 107 -12.16 -5.90 -10.44
CA GLU A 107 -12.23 -4.55 -9.88
C GLU A 107 -12.43 -4.58 -8.35
N GLU A 108 -13.22 -5.53 -7.83
CA GLU A 108 -13.42 -5.70 -6.38
C GLU A 108 -12.13 -6.11 -5.66
N ILE A 109 -11.40 -7.09 -6.21
CA ILE A 109 -10.09 -7.50 -5.69
C ILE A 109 -9.14 -6.30 -5.62
N ARG A 110 -9.14 -5.48 -6.66
CA ARG A 110 -8.33 -4.27 -6.72
C ARG A 110 -8.74 -3.29 -5.62
N VAL A 111 -10.03 -3.03 -5.43
CA VAL A 111 -10.53 -2.18 -4.34
C VAL A 111 -10.09 -2.71 -2.97
N PHE A 112 -10.19 -4.02 -2.70
CA PHE A 112 -9.75 -4.61 -1.43
C PHE A 112 -8.25 -4.46 -1.18
N ILE A 113 -7.41 -4.72 -2.18
CA ILE A 113 -5.95 -4.54 -2.06
C ILE A 113 -5.60 -3.07 -1.77
N LEU A 114 -6.34 -2.14 -2.38
CA LEU A 114 -6.12 -0.71 -2.20
C LEU A 114 -6.60 -0.22 -0.84
N LEU A 115 -7.72 -0.74 -0.34
CA LEU A 115 -8.17 -0.52 1.03
C LEU A 115 -7.12 -1.03 2.04
N ALA A 116 -6.61 -2.24 1.86
CA ALA A 116 -5.55 -2.80 2.71
C ALA A 116 -4.29 -1.93 2.70
N SER A 117 -3.85 -1.47 1.52
CA SER A 117 -2.71 -0.56 1.37
C SER A 117 -2.93 0.79 2.08
N SER A 118 -4.15 1.31 2.02
CA SER A 118 -4.55 2.55 2.69
C SER A 118 -4.41 2.42 4.21
N MET A 119 -5.01 1.37 4.78
CA MET A 119 -4.96 1.08 6.21
C MET A 119 -3.53 0.83 6.70
N THR A 120 -2.70 0.17 5.88
CA THR A 120 -1.28 -0.05 6.20
C THR A 120 -0.54 1.28 6.40
N SER A 121 -0.86 2.30 5.60
CA SER A 121 -0.27 3.63 5.74
C SER A 121 -0.70 4.31 7.04
N GLN A 122 -1.96 4.14 7.46
CA GLN A 122 -2.46 4.64 8.74
C GLN A 122 -1.75 3.97 9.92
N ILE A 123 -1.62 2.65 9.88
CA ILE A 123 -0.92 1.86 10.90
C ILE A 123 0.53 2.31 11.04
N TYR A 124 1.22 2.56 9.92
CA TYR A 124 2.60 3.07 9.94
C TYR A 124 2.71 4.43 10.65
N ILE A 125 1.80 5.37 10.37
CA ILE A 125 1.76 6.67 11.04
C ILE A 125 1.46 6.50 12.54
N SER A 126 0.45 5.71 12.88
CA SER A 126 0.06 5.41 14.27
C SER A 126 1.22 4.80 15.06
N SER A 127 1.93 3.83 14.48
CA SER A 127 3.09 3.16 15.09
C SER A 127 4.22 4.16 15.37
N GLY A 128 4.45 5.13 14.48
CA GLY A 128 5.42 6.20 14.70
C GLY A 128 5.05 7.10 15.89
N ILE A 129 3.75 7.41 16.05
CA ILE A 129 3.25 8.18 17.20
C ILE A 129 3.42 7.38 18.49
N VAL A 130 3.05 6.10 18.51
CA VAL A 130 3.24 5.20 19.66
C VAL A 130 4.71 5.12 20.07
N GLY A 131 5.63 5.01 19.10
CA GLY A 131 7.07 5.06 19.37
C GLY A 131 7.52 6.36 20.03
N ASN A 132 6.97 7.50 19.61
CA ASN A 132 7.26 8.79 20.22
C ASN A 132 6.68 8.92 21.64
N GLU A 133 5.54 8.29 21.92
CA GLU A 133 4.91 8.24 23.25
C GLU A 133 5.63 7.24 24.19
N LEU A 134 6.24 6.18 23.66
CA LEU A 134 6.88 5.13 24.47
C LEU A 134 8.32 5.49 24.86
N PHE A 135 9.06 6.17 23.98
CA PHE A 135 10.47 6.46 24.18
C PHE A 135 10.72 7.91 24.63
N PRO A 136 11.51 8.13 25.71
CA PRO A 136 11.92 9.46 26.13
C PRO A 136 12.89 10.07 25.09
N THR A 137 12.88 11.40 25.00
CA THR A 137 13.62 12.19 23.99
C THR A 137 15.07 11.73 23.74
N PRO A 138 15.89 11.35 24.75
CA PRO A 138 17.27 10.94 24.51
C PRO A 138 17.45 9.65 23.68
N VAL A 139 16.48 8.72 23.73
CA VAL A 139 16.56 7.43 23.01
C VAL A 139 15.56 7.33 21.86
N ARG A 140 14.64 8.29 21.74
CA ARG A 140 13.59 8.31 20.72
C ARG A 140 14.15 8.23 19.29
N THR A 141 15.20 8.99 18.99
CA THR A 141 15.83 8.97 17.65
C THR A 141 16.44 7.59 17.34
N LEU A 142 17.09 6.95 18.33
CA LEU A 142 17.66 5.60 18.16
C LEU A 142 16.56 4.55 17.94
N GLY A 143 15.49 4.61 18.74
CA GLY A 143 14.32 3.74 18.59
C GLY A 143 13.65 3.90 17.22
N TYR A 144 13.48 5.15 16.77
CA TYR A 144 12.91 5.43 15.45
C TYR A 144 13.80 4.91 14.32
N SER A 145 15.12 5.13 14.38
CA SER A 145 16.07 4.58 13.40
C SER A 145 16.05 3.05 13.34
N PHE A 146 15.92 2.37 14.47
CA PHE A 146 15.77 0.91 14.53
C PHE A 146 14.47 0.44 13.85
N LEU A 147 13.37 1.15 14.09
CA LEU A 147 12.08 0.88 13.44
C LEU A 147 12.17 1.05 11.91
N GLN A 148 12.87 2.09 11.45
CA GLN A 148 13.11 2.32 10.03
C GLN A 148 14.01 1.26 9.38
N LEU A 149 14.98 0.71 10.12
CA LEU A 149 15.80 -0.40 9.62
C LEU A 149 14.92 -1.61 9.28
N TRP A 150 14.03 -2.01 10.19
CA TRP A 150 13.09 -3.12 9.95
C TRP A 150 12.14 -2.85 8.80
N ASN A 151 11.66 -1.60 8.65
CA ASN A 151 10.87 -1.20 7.49
C ASN A 151 11.63 -1.46 6.17
N ARG A 152 12.92 -1.11 6.12
CA ARG A 152 13.76 -1.35 4.93
C ARG A 152 13.97 -2.83 4.65
N VAL A 153 14.14 -3.67 5.68
CA VAL A 153 14.18 -5.13 5.51
C VAL A 153 12.89 -5.63 4.86
N GLY A 154 11.73 -5.16 5.31
CA GLY A 154 10.44 -5.50 4.69
C GLY A 154 10.35 -5.11 3.21
N VAL A 155 10.86 -3.94 2.84
CA VAL A 155 10.91 -3.50 1.43
C VAL A 155 11.79 -4.42 0.58
N VAL A 156 12.93 -4.87 1.10
CA VAL A 156 13.82 -5.81 0.40
C VAL A 156 13.17 -7.18 0.26
N LEU A 157 12.42 -7.64 1.28
CA LEU A 157 11.73 -8.94 1.26
C LEU A 157 10.48 -8.94 0.36
N SER A 158 9.82 -7.80 0.17
CA SER A 158 8.59 -7.65 -0.62
C SER A 158 8.61 -8.35 -1.99
N PRO A 159 9.59 -8.10 -2.89
CA PRO A 159 9.62 -8.76 -4.20
C PRO A 159 9.72 -10.29 -4.11
N PHE A 160 10.40 -10.84 -3.11
CA PHE A 160 10.49 -12.29 -2.90
C PHE A 160 9.14 -12.89 -2.50
N VAL A 161 8.35 -12.16 -1.70
CA VAL A 161 6.97 -12.56 -1.39
C VAL A 161 6.13 -12.57 -2.66
N PHE A 162 6.24 -11.57 -3.53
CA PHE A 162 5.49 -11.57 -4.80
C PHE A 162 5.96 -12.63 -5.80
N TYR A 163 7.25 -13.01 -5.79
CA TYR A 163 7.75 -14.12 -6.61
C TYR A 163 7.08 -15.46 -6.26
N SER A 164 6.63 -15.62 -5.02
CA SER A 164 5.89 -16.81 -4.59
C SER A 164 4.53 -16.99 -5.28
N MET A 165 4.03 -15.96 -6.00
CA MET A 165 2.84 -16.03 -6.84
C MET A 165 2.97 -17.06 -7.97
N ASP A 166 4.20 -17.36 -8.42
CA ASP A 166 4.47 -18.35 -9.46
C ASP A 166 4.10 -19.78 -9.01
N LEU A 167 4.12 -20.05 -7.70
CA LEU A 167 3.69 -21.33 -7.13
C LEU A 167 2.16 -21.38 -6.98
N TRP A 168 1.58 -20.32 -6.42
CA TRP A 168 0.13 -20.20 -6.28
C TRP A 168 -0.27 -18.72 -6.17
N ILE A 169 -1.23 -18.31 -7.01
CA ILE A 169 -1.61 -16.90 -7.18
C ILE A 169 -2.06 -16.22 -5.86
N ALA A 170 -2.65 -17.00 -4.94
CA ALA A 170 -3.14 -16.52 -3.64
C ALA A 170 -2.06 -16.46 -2.54
N LEU A 171 -0.94 -17.16 -2.73
CA LEU A 171 0.12 -17.39 -1.75
C LEU A 171 0.77 -16.11 -1.19
N PRO A 172 1.12 -15.07 -1.99
CA PRO A 172 1.64 -13.82 -1.44
C PRO A 172 0.67 -13.16 -0.44
N TYR A 173 -0.63 -13.20 -0.73
CA TYR A 173 -1.66 -12.63 0.15
C TYR A 173 -1.81 -13.44 1.44
N CYS A 174 -1.66 -14.77 1.38
CA CYS A 174 -1.61 -15.62 2.57
C CYS A 174 -0.41 -15.26 3.47
N ILE A 175 0.79 -15.13 2.88
CA ILE A 175 2.00 -14.74 3.62
C ILE A 175 1.80 -13.38 4.30
N MET A 176 1.30 -12.39 3.56
CA MET A 176 1.01 -11.06 4.11
C MET A 176 0.00 -11.11 5.26
N SER A 177 -1.04 -11.94 5.14
CA SER A 177 -2.06 -12.10 6.18
C SER A 177 -1.48 -12.69 7.46
N VAL A 178 -0.57 -13.69 7.34
CA VAL A 178 0.15 -14.25 8.50
C VAL A 178 1.01 -13.20 9.18
N PHE A 179 1.75 -12.39 8.42
CA PHE A 179 2.52 -11.28 9.00
C PHE A 179 1.63 -10.26 9.72
N CYS A 180 0.47 -9.92 9.17
CA CYS A 180 -0.49 -9.03 9.83
C CYS A 180 -1.04 -9.64 11.13
N LEU A 181 -1.29 -10.95 11.17
CA LEU A 181 -1.73 -11.63 12.39
C LEU A 181 -0.63 -11.65 13.45
N ILE A 182 0.62 -11.91 13.05
CA ILE A 182 1.78 -11.83 13.95
C ILE A 182 1.93 -10.41 14.51
N ASP A 183 1.79 -9.38 13.67
CA ASP A 183 1.82 -7.98 14.12
C ASP A 183 0.69 -7.68 15.10
N ALA A 184 -0.54 -8.13 14.81
CA ALA A 184 -1.69 -7.93 15.69
C ALA A 184 -1.47 -8.59 17.06
N LEU A 185 -1.00 -9.84 17.08
CA LEU A 185 -0.71 -10.57 18.31
C LEU A 185 0.46 -9.95 19.07
N ALA A 186 1.54 -9.59 18.37
CA ALA A 186 2.70 -8.97 18.99
C ALA A 186 2.32 -7.61 19.61
N PHE A 187 1.56 -6.79 18.89
CA PHE A 187 1.09 -5.50 19.39
C PHE A 187 0.13 -5.67 20.58
N GLU A 188 -0.76 -6.66 20.54
CA GLU A 188 -1.72 -6.90 21.62
C GLU A 188 -1.06 -7.45 22.90
N CYS A 189 -0.07 -8.33 22.76
CA CYS A 189 0.60 -9.00 23.87
C CYS A 189 1.80 -8.22 24.43
N LEU A 190 2.60 -7.56 23.58
CA LEU A 190 3.85 -6.90 24.02
C LEU A 190 3.63 -5.43 24.39
N LEU A 191 2.67 -4.73 23.78
CA LEU A 191 2.43 -3.32 24.08
C LEU A 191 1.33 -3.14 25.14
N PRO A 192 1.67 -2.67 26.36
CA PRO A 192 0.67 -2.17 27.30
C PRO A 192 0.05 -0.89 26.74
N GLU A 193 -1.23 -0.63 27.03
CA GLU A 193 -1.91 0.56 26.51
C GLU A 193 -1.16 1.86 26.89
N THR A 194 -0.81 2.65 25.87
CA THR A 194 0.04 3.86 25.98
C THR A 194 -0.75 5.14 26.07
N LYS A 195 -2.03 5.16 25.63
CA LYS A 195 -2.82 6.40 25.58
C LYS A 195 -3.20 6.88 26.99
N GLY A 196 -2.64 8.01 27.40
CA GLY A 196 -3.02 8.71 28.64
C GLY A 196 -2.15 8.38 29.87
N LYS A 197 -1.06 7.62 29.72
CA LYS A 197 -0.07 7.47 30.78
C LYS A 197 0.95 8.61 30.72
N HIS A 198 1.34 9.12 31.89
CA HIS A 198 2.35 10.18 31.98
C HIS A 198 3.66 9.67 31.36
N LEU A 199 4.22 10.46 30.43
CA LEU A 199 5.50 10.16 29.81
C LEU A 199 6.55 10.01 30.92
N ILE A 200 7.29 8.89 30.96
CA ILE A 200 8.45 8.77 31.84
C ILE A 200 9.52 9.69 31.26
N GLU A 201 9.55 10.94 31.72
CA GLU A 201 10.48 11.97 31.23
C GLU A 201 11.93 11.66 31.60
N HIS A 202 12.17 10.73 32.53
CA HIS A 202 13.48 10.55 33.14
C HIS A 202 14.01 9.14 32.84
N MET A 203 15.14 9.09 32.15
CA MET A 203 15.89 7.85 31.97
C MET A 203 16.29 7.31 33.35
N PRO A 204 16.25 5.99 33.61
CA PRO A 204 16.71 5.42 34.87
C PRO A 204 18.14 5.89 35.21
N LYS A 205 18.41 6.00 36.51
CA LYS A 205 19.68 6.50 37.03
C LYS A 205 20.84 5.69 36.45
N ARG A 206 22.02 6.31 36.29
CA ARG A 206 23.18 5.72 35.62
C ARG A 206 23.57 4.35 36.22
N GLU A 207 23.41 4.19 37.53
CA GLU A 207 23.64 2.94 38.27
C GLU A 207 22.69 1.78 37.92
N GLU A 208 21.50 2.05 37.38
CA GLU A 208 20.51 1.03 36.98
C GLU A 208 20.57 0.72 35.48
N ARG A 209 21.39 1.44 34.71
CA ARG A 209 21.57 1.16 33.28
C ARG A 209 22.44 -0.08 33.13
N LEU A 210 22.04 -0.99 32.24
CA LEU A 210 22.79 -2.21 31.90
C LEU A 210 24.26 -1.94 31.52
N LEU A 211 24.59 -0.72 31.06
CA LEU A 211 25.93 -0.29 30.67
C LEU A 211 26.61 0.65 31.68
N GLY A 212 25.99 0.92 32.82
CA GLY A 212 26.46 1.91 33.81
C GLY A 212 27.19 1.34 35.02
N GLY A 213 27.21 0.02 35.19
CA GLY A 213 27.89 -0.65 36.29
C GLY A 213 29.20 -1.29 35.86
N SER A 214 30.31 -0.82 36.42
CA SER A 214 31.64 -1.46 36.34
C SER A 214 31.73 -2.81 37.09
N ASN A 215 30.61 -3.49 37.37
CA ASN A 215 30.58 -4.81 38.00
C ASN A 215 29.41 -5.63 37.45
N LEU A 216 29.69 -6.39 36.37
CA LEU A 216 28.83 -7.48 35.91
C LEU A 216 28.90 -8.63 36.92
N THR A 217 27.79 -8.91 37.62
CA THR A 217 27.42 -10.24 38.17
C THR A 217 25.96 -10.23 38.67
N PRO A 218 25.35 -11.41 38.91
CA PRO A 218 24.36 -12.08 38.07
C PRO A 218 22.91 -11.65 38.37
N ALA A 219 22.51 -10.41 38.07
CA ALA A 219 21.12 -9.96 38.28
C ALA A 219 20.12 -10.43 37.19
N PHE A 220 20.62 -10.92 36.05
CA PHE A 220 19.77 -11.32 34.91
C PHE A 220 18.84 -12.50 35.22
N PHE A 221 19.18 -13.34 36.22
CA PHE A 221 18.37 -14.50 36.56
C PHE A 221 17.23 -14.21 37.57
N SER A 222 17.28 -13.08 38.31
CA SER A 222 16.29 -12.81 39.36
C SER A 222 15.01 -12.10 38.88
N LEU A 223 15.02 -11.45 37.71
CA LEU A 223 13.84 -10.74 37.22
C LEU A 223 12.81 -11.64 36.51
N SER A 224 13.19 -12.86 36.10
CA SER A 224 12.25 -13.80 35.49
C SER A 224 11.31 -14.51 36.49
N SER A 225 11.54 -14.37 37.80
CA SER A 225 10.80 -15.12 38.83
C SER A 225 9.73 -14.30 39.58
N LYS A 226 9.59 -12.99 39.32
CA LYS A 226 8.68 -12.11 40.08
C LYS A 226 7.47 -11.60 39.29
N THR A 227 7.18 -12.19 38.13
CA THR A 227 5.98 -11.89 37.33
C THR A 227 5.15 -13.16 37.09
N LEU A 228 4.85 -13.87 38.18
CA LEU A 228 3.71 -14.78 38.32
C LEU A 228 2.83 -14.23 39.44
#